data_AF-N8YJ71-F1
#
_entry.id   AF-N8YJ71-F1
#
_cell.length_a   1.000
_cell.length_b   1.000
_cell.length_c   1.000
_cell.angle_alpha   90.00
_cell.angle_beta   90.00
_cell.angle_gamma   90.00
#
_symmetry.space_group_name_H-M   'P 1'
#
loop_
_entity.id
_entity.type
_entity.pdbx_description
1 polymer ?
#
loop_
_entity_poly.entity_id
_entity_poly.type
_entity_poly.pdbx_seq_one_letter_code
_entity_poly.pdbx_strand_id
1 'polypeptide(L)'
;MINEYRNAIRDLINKNIQQGMLNSLIVWDVKSDEAQDPTLLSLRIYGSRNHTDVIQVACGVSGIWEKLPEKRIAVPLISDVLRLRREFLD
;
A
#
# COMPACT_ATOMS: atom_id res chain seq x y z
N MET A 1 5.33 -10.95 -13.05
CA MET A 1 5.97 -10.75 -11.75
C MET A 1 5.53 -9.46 -11.05
N ILE A 2 6.00 -8.25 -11.41
CA ILE A 2 5.63 -7.04 -10.63
C ILE A 2 4.13 -6.67 -10.70
N ASN A 3 3.47 -6.91 -11.84
CA ASN A 3 2.02 -6.72 -11.98
C ASN A 3 1.23 -7.75 -11.16
N GLU A 4 1.72 -8.99 -11.06
CA GLU A 4 1.10 -10.04 -10.24
C GLU A 4 1.23 -9.73 -8.75
N TYR A 5 2.42 -9.28 -8.32
CA TYR A 5 2.64 -8.79 -6.97
C TYR A 5 1.69 -7.62 -6.61
N ARG A 6 1.55 -6.62 -7.49
CA ARG A 6 0.61 -5.51 -7.30
C ARG A 6 -0.85 -5.99 -7.22
N ASN A 7 -1.22 -6.97 -8.04
CA ASN A 7 -2.55 -7.56 -7.99
C ASN A 7 -2.77 -8.32 -6.68
N ALA A 8 -1.81 -9.13 -6.23
CA ALA A 8 -1.88 -9.86 -4.96
C ALA A 8 -2.03 -8.93 -3.75
N ILE A 9 -1.31 -7.79 -3.74
CA ILE A 9 -1.48 -6.74 -2.72
C ILE A 9 -2.91 -6.18 -2.74
N ARG A 10 -3.43 -5.86 -3.92
CA ARG A 10 -4.81 -5.34 -4.07
C ARG A 10 -5.83 -6.35 -3.55
N ASP A 11 -5.68 -7.61 -3.92
CA ASP A 11 -6.58 -8.69 -3.52
C ASP A 11 -6.54 -8.92 -2.02
N LEU A 12 -5.36 -8.86 -1.41
CA LEU A 12 -5.20 -8.95 0.06
C LEU A 12 -5.95 -7.82 0.77
N ILE A 13 -5.78 -6.58 0.32
CA ILE A 13 -6.46 -5.41 0.90
C ILE A 13 -7.98 -5.58 0.78
N ASN A 14 -8.48 -5.89 -0.42
CA ASN A 14 -9.90 -6.06 -0.69
C ASN A 14 -10.50 -7.20 0.15
N LYS A 15 -9.81 -8.33 0.24
CA LYS A 15 -10.24 -9.48 1.03
C LYS A 15 -10.34 -9.15 2.52
N ASN A 16 -9.33 -8.47 3.07
CA ASN A 16 -9.33 -8.07 4.48
C ASN A 16 -10.44 -7.04 4.78
N ILE A 17 -10.69 -6.10 3.88
CA ILE A 17 -11.81 -5.14 3.99
C ILE A 17 -13.15 -5.87 3.95
N GLN A 18 -13.36 -6.77 3.01
CA GLN A 18 -14.61 -7.54 2.88
C GLN A 18 -14.87 -8.45 4.09
N GLN A 19 -13.82 -9.02 4.68
CA GLN A 19 -13.91 -9.86 5.87
C GLN A 19 -14.03 -9.04 7.17
N GLY A 20 -13.97 -7.71 7.11
CA GLY A 20 -13.98 -6.84 8.29
C GLY A 20 -12.73 -6.97 9.16
N MET A 21 -11.66 -7.59 8.65
CA MET A 21 -10.39 -7.79 9.36
C MET A 21 -9.50 -6.54 9.28
N LEU A 22 -10.00 -5.43 9.81
CA LEU A 22 -9.24 -4.17 9.85
C LEU A 22 -8.00 -4.25 10.75
N ASN A 23 -7.97 -5.19 11.71
CA ASN A 23 -6.79 -5.46 12.54
C ASN A 23 -5.59 -5.99 11.73
N SER A 24 -5.85 -6.55 10.55
CA SER A 24 -4.82 -7.06 9.63
C SER A 24 -4.39 -6.01 8.59
N LEU A 25 -4.84 -4.77 8.73
CA LEU A 25 -4.52 -3.64 7.86
C LEU A 25 -4.07 -2.46 8.72
N ILE A 26 -3.20 -1.63 8.17
CA ILE A 26 -2.87 -0.33 8.74
C ILE A 26 -3.82 0.68 8.11
N VAL A 27 -4.59 1.36 8.95
CA VAL A 27 -5.46 2.45 8.52
C VAL A 27 -4.70 3.76 8.67
N TRP A 28 -4.57 4.51 7.58
CA TRP A 28 -3.83 5.76 7.56
C TRP A 28 -4.67 6.88 6.96
N ASP A 29 -4.60 8.07 7.55
CA ASP A 29 -5.25 9.27 7.01
C ASP A 29 -4.22 10.09 6.24
N VAL A 30 -4.32 10.06 4.90
CA VAL A 30 -3.33 10.70 4.02
C VAL A 30 -3.45 12.21 4.12
N LYS A 31 -2.38 12.85 4.58
CA LYS A 31 -2.31 14.31 4.67
C LYS A 31 -1.89 14.94 3.35
N SER A 32 -2.14 16.24 3.20
CA SER A 32 -1.83 17.00 1.98
C SER A 32 -0.33 17.00 1.63
N ASP A 33 0.56 16.97 2.64
CA ASP A 33 2.01 16.85 2.45
C ASP A 33 2.41 15.46 1.91
N GLU A 34 1.75 14.41 2.41
CA GLU A 34 1.97 13.02 2.00
C GLU A 34 1.36 12.71 0.62
N ALA A 35 0.28 13.41 0.27
CA ALA A 35 -0.42 13.20 -0.99
C ALA A 35 0.42 13.56 -2.22
N GLN A 36 1.40 14.45 -2.06
CA GLN A 36 2.33 14.84 -3.11
C GLN A 36 3.56 13.91 -3.21
N ASP A 37 3.90 13.21 -2.13
CA ASP A 37 5.07 12.33 -2.09
C ASP A 37 4.72 10.92 -1.55
N PRO A 38 4.43 9.98 -2.46
CA PRO A 38 4.17 8.59 -2.10
C PRO A 38 5.35 7.91 -1.37
N THR A 39 6.59 8.37 -1.59
CA THR A 39 7.77 7.82 -0.92
C THR A 39 7.83 8.25 0.55
N LEU A 40 7.40 9.47 0.86
CA LEU A 40 7.28 9.97 2.22
C LEU A 40 6.23 9.17 3.00
N LEU A 41 5.10 8.88 2.36
CA LEU A 41 4.04 8.08 2.96
C LEU A 41 4.51 6.64 3.24
N SER A 42 5.23 6.03 2.29
CA SER A 42 5.85 4.72 2.47
C SER A 42 6.83 4.71 3.66
N LEU A 43 7.66 5.75 3.79
CA LEU A 43 8.58 5.92 4.91
C LEU A 43 7.84 6.05 6.25
N ARG A 44 6.74 6.81 6.32
CA ARG A 44 5.98 6.98 7.57
C ARG A 44 5.26 5.70 8.01
N ILE A 45 4.74 4.93 7.06
CA ILE A 45 3.96 3.71 7.36
C ILE A 45 4.89 2.53 7.64
N TYR A 46 5.90 2.31 6.81
CA TYR A 46 6.74 1.11 6.84
C TYR A 46 8.17 1.33 7.31
N GLY A 47 8.57 2.58 7.57
CA GLY A 47 9.96 2.92 7.91
C GLY A 47 10.93 2.83 6.73
N SER A 48 10.44 2.65 5.50
CA SER A 48 11.27 2.54 4.30
C SER A 48 10.58 3.12 3.07
N ARG A 49 11.35 3.71 2.15
CA ARG A 49 10.84 4.23 0.86
C ARG A 49 10.68 3.14 -0.21
N ASN A 50 11.07 1.91 0.10
CA ASN A 50 11.12 0.79 -0.86
C ASN A 50 9.75 0.13 -1.12
N HIS A 51 8.67 0.62 -0.51
CA HIS A 51 7.32 0.06 -0.62
C HIS A 51 6.33 1.06 -1.23
N THR A 52 6.83 1.93 -2.11
CA THR A 52 6.03 2.99 -2.73
C THR A 52 4.95 2.42 -3.64
N ASP A 53 5.23 1.30 -4.31
CA ASP A 53 4.29 0.52 -5.11
C ASP A 53 3.07 0.04 -4.31
N VAL A 54 3.25 -0.38 -3.05
CA VAL A 54 2.16 -0.82 -2.17
C VAL A 54 1.22 0.33 -1.86
N ILE A 55 1.78 1.51 -1.57
CA ILE A 55 1.01 2.74 -1.32
C ILE A 55 0.19 3.11 -2.55
N GLN A 56 0.79 3.04 -3.73
CA GLN A 56 0.08 3.32 -4.98
C GLN A 56 -1.10 2.38 -5.19
N VAL A 57 -0.89 1.08 -5.00
CA VAL A 57 -1.94 0.06 -5.13
C VAL A 57 -3.07 0.31 -4.15
N ALA A 58 -2.75 0.61 -2.88
CA ALA A 58 -3.74 0.91 -1.85
C ALA A 58 -4.53 2.20 -2.14
N CYS A 59 -3.87 3.21 -2.72
CA CYS A 59 -4.50 4.45 -3.14
C CYS A 59 -5.27 4.32 -4.46
N GLY A 60 -5.10 3.21 -5.19
CA GLY A 60 -5.70 2.99 -6.51
C GLY A 60 -5.05 3.79 -7.64
N VAL A 61 -3.83 4.28 -7.45
CA VAL A 61 -3.07 5.03 -8.46
C VAL A 61 -2.05 4.11 -9.15
N SER A 62 -1.69 4.45 -10.39
CA SER A 62 -0.76 3.65 -11.19
C SER A 62 0.62 4.30 -11.33
N GLY A 63 0.73 5.62 -11.12
CA GLY A 63 1.97 6.39 -11.25
C GLY A 63 2.42 7.09 -9.97
N ILE A 64 3.74 7.30 -9.83
CA ILE A 64 4.34 8.09 -8.73
C ILE A 64 3.95 9.57 -8.85
N TRP A 65 3.68 10.03 -10.07
CA TRP A 65 3.32 11.41 -10.40
C TRP A 65 1.86 11.75 -10.09
N GLU A 66 1.03 10.75 -9.80
CA GLU A 66 -0.37 10.95 -9.48
C GLU A 66 -0.51 11.38 -8.02
N LYS A 67 -1.24 12.48 -7.80
CA LYS A 67 -1.55 12.94 -6.45
C LYS A 67 -2.37 11.85 -5.74
N LEU A 68 -1.90 11.40 -4.58
CA LEU A 68 -2.64 10.44 -3.78
C LEU A 68 -3.92 11.08 -3.25
N PRO A 69 -5.00 10.31 -3.07
CA PRO A 69 -6.23 10.85 -2.52
C PRO A 69 -6.00 11.24 -1.06
N GLU A 70 -6.34 12.48 -0.71
CA GLU A 70 -6.34 13.02 0.67
C GLU A 70 -7.53 12.43 1.45
N LYS A 71 -7.48 11.13 1.67
CA LYS A 71 -8.52 10.37 2.37
C LYS A 71 -7.90 9.29 3.23
N ARG A 72 -8.74 8.68 4.05
CA ARG A 72 -8.40 7.46 4.77
C ARG A 72 -8.16 6.31 3.79
N ILE A 73 -6.97 5.72 3.85
CA ILE A 73 -6.59 4.53 3.10
C ILE A 73 -6.33 3.36 4.04
N ALA A 74 -6.42 2.15 3.51
CA ALA A 74 -6.02 0.94 4.19
C ALA A 74 -4.88 0.29 3.41
N VAL A 75 -3.79 0.01 4.10
CA VAL A 75 -2.58 -0.62 3.55
C VAL A 75 -2.30 -1.93 4.30
N PRO A 76 -1.68 -2.92 3.65
CA PRO A 76 -1.34 -4.19 4.30
C PRO A 76 -0.27 -4.02 5.38
N LEU A 77 -0.12 -5.02 6.26
CA LEU A 77 0.99 -5.07 7.20
C LEU A 77 2.32 -5.30 6.47
N ILE A 78 3.41 -4.78 7.03
CA ILE A 78 4.75 -4.97 6.46
C ILE A 78 5.13 -6.45 6.33
N SER A 79 4.67 -7.30 7.25
CA SER A 79 4.85 -8.76 7.18
C SER A 79 4.23 -9.37 5.93
N ASP A 80 3.03 -8.93 5.55
CA ASP A 80 2.36 -9.39 4.32
C ASP A 80 3.04 -8.87 3.07
N VAL A 81 3.47 -7.60 3.08
CA VAL A 81 4.24 -6.99 1.99
C VAL A 81 5.52 -7.78 1.73
N LEU A 82 6.28 -8.09 2.78
CA LEU A 82 7.52 -8.87 2.68
C LEU A 82 7.27 -10.32 2.24
N ARG A 83 6.17 -10.93 2.69
CA ARG A 83 5.77 -12.28 2.26
C ARG A 83 5.46 -12.32 0.77
N LEU A 84 4.59 -11.41 0.30
CA LEU A 84 4.21 -11.33 -1.11
C LEU A 84 5.40 -10.93 -2.00
N ARG A 85 6.27 -10.04 -1.53
CA ARG A 85 7.49 -9.69 -2.26
C ARG A 85 8.36 -10.91 -2.49
N ARG A 86 8.56 -11.76 -1.47
CA ARG A 86 9.31 -13.02 -1.59
C ARG A 86 8.64 -14.04 -2.51
N GLU A 87 7.32 -14.01 -2.61
CA GLU A 87 6.55 -14.98 -3.41
C GLU A 87 6.54 -14.64 -4.91
N PHE A 88 6.61 -13.34 -5.26
CA PHE A 88 6.42 -12.86 -6.63
C PHE A 88 7.63 -12.15 -7.25
N LEU A 89 8.65 -11.78 -6.46
CA LEU A 89 9.81 -11.00 -6.91
C LEU A 89 11.17 -11.61 -6.55
N ASP A 90 11.23 -12.64 -5.70
CA ASP A 90 12.39 -13.51 -5.50
C ASP A 90 12.25 -14.78 -6.37
#